data_AF-A0A940UIM3-F1
#
_entry.id   AF-A0A940UIM3-F1
#
_cell.length_a   1.000
_cell.length_b   1.000
_cell.length_c   1.000
_cell.angle_alpha   90.00
_cell.angle_beta   90.00
_cell.angle_gamma   90.00
#
_symmetry.space_group_name_H-M   'P 1'
#
loop_
_entity.id
_entity.type
_entity.pdbx_description
1 polymer ?
#
loop_
_entity_poly.entity_id
_entity_poly.type
_entity_poly.pdbx_seq_one_letter_code
_entity_poly.pdbx_strand_id
1 'polypeptide(L)'
;MSGNIFPSWGEDQGKDVGGGWLPSLREVRKYEKLDPVEFDILAHRLYSIINEARQAVMRVSGSPVVAEGGEAMFAVYDAYGWTSSLACGLLLHVIGTEGFMREILEVQSEFPGIFEGDVFMYNEPSIGGIHACDQWSGTPIFHEGELIGWLGSLTHTAETGAIEPGGMPPSSRSLLHEGYRVQGLKLMEKGRLNKAVQNSVLRATRDPAYYTLDMRARVAGLNVARERIAQLISRYGVKKIKALLQQNMDSSEEQARAKLKSLADGTWRAINFGDWDIGPDPRFWKVALTATKEKDELTLDFSGTSEANKGPVNCMIWGTWGNIFVAIASQLFWEIPGNAGMIRPLKLIAPEGSLVNVQFLSPCV
;
A
#
# COMPACT_ATOMS: atom_id res chain seq x y z
N MET A 1 -4.34 20.31 8.64
CA MET A 1 -5.53 20.31 7.77
C MET A 1 -6.08 18.90 7.74
N SER A 2 -7.31 18.69 8.21
CA SER A 2 -8.07 17.44 8.06
C SER A 2 -8.63 17.30 6.63
N GLY A 3 -7.76 17.52 5.64
CA GLY A 3 -8.11 17.44 4.23
C GLY A 3 -7.89 16.01 3.76
N ASN A 4 -8.89 15.45 3.09
CA ASN A 4 -8.86 14.13 2.49
C ASN A 4 -7.44 13.77 1.99
N ILE A 5 -6.89 12.66 2.47
CA ILE A 5 -5.72 12.00 1.84
C ILE A 5 -6.02 11.64 0.38
N PHE A 6 -7.31 11.73 0.04
CA PHE A 6 -7.93 11.30 -1.19
C PHE A 6 -8.26 12.48 -2.08
N PRO A 7 -7.79 12.44 -3.31
CA PRO A 7 -7.88 13.56 -4.20
C PRO A 7 -9.20 13.59 -4.97
N SER A 8 -9.56 14.79 -5.40
CA SER A 8 -10.80 15.11 -6.14
C SER A 8 -10.70 14.88 -7.65
N TRP A 9 -9.77 14.05 -8.15
CA TRP A 9 -9.60 13.90 -9.60
C TRP A 9 -10.50 12.83 -10.21
N GLY A 10 -10.83 13.07 -11.48
CA GLY A 10 -11.55 12.12 -12.30
C GLY A 10 -13.02 11.97 -11.93
N GLU A 11 -13.60 12.87 -11.14
CA GLU A 11 -15.02 12.77 -10.73
C GLU A 11 -15.97 12.66 -11.93
N ASP A 12 -15.77 13.51 -12.95
CA ASP A 12 -16.72 13.64 -14.06
C ASP A 12 -16.19 13.23 -15.44
N GLN A 13 -14.87 13.07 -15.61
CA GLN A 13 -14.27 12.73 -16.91
C GLN A 13 -13.27 11.58 -16.76
N GLY A 14 -13.40 10.58 -17.63
CA GLY A 14 -12.37 9.57 -17.84
C GLY A 14 -11.12 10.19 -18.48
N LYS A 15 -10.01 9.46 -18.45
CA LYS A 15 -8.70 9.94 -18.89
C LYS A 15 -7.98 8.87 -19.70
N ASP A 16 -7.30 9.30 -20.76
CA ASP A 16 -6.32 8.47 -21.46
C ASP A 16 -5.07 8.32 -20.59
N VAL A 17 -4.68 7.08 -20.33
CA VAL A 17 -3.47 6.74 -19.56
C VAL A 17 -2.33 6.30 -20.46
N GLY A 18 -2.42 6.51 -21.77
CA GLY A 18 -1.43 6.18 -22.80
C GLY A 18 -1.63 4.80 -23.41
N GLY A 19 -1.89 3.77 -22.59
CA GLY A 19 -2.15 2.40 -23.05
C GLY A 19 -3.62 1.99 -23.10
N GLY A 20 -4.52 2.91 -22.76
CA GLY A 20 -5.96 2.68 -22.72
C GLY A 20 -6.67 3.75 -21.92
N TRP A 21 -7.90 3.47 -21.50
CA TRP A 21 -8.79 4.43 -20.88
C TRP A 21 -9.04 4.14 -19.40
N LEU A 22 -8.83 5.12 -18.53
CA LEU A 22 -9.33 5.14 -17.15
C LEU A 22 -10.74 5.75 -17.16
N PRO A 23 -11.81 5.00 -16.83
CA PRO A 23 -13.17 5.56 -16.70
C PRO A 23 -13.26 6.60 -15.58
N SER A 24 -14.29 7.44 -15.59
CA SER A 24 -14.52 8.42 -14.52
C SER A 24 -14.83 7.75 -13.18
N LEU A 25 -14.56 8.43 -12.07
CA LEU A 25 -14.76 7.90 -10.72
C LEU A 25 -16.25 7.67 -10.47
N ARG A 26 -17.11 8.51 -11.06
CA ARG A 26 -18.56 8.32 -11.01
C ARG A 26 -19.00 7.07 -11.75
N GLU A 27 -18.38 6.73 -12.87
CA GLU A 27 -18.64 5.45 -13.55
C GLU A 27 -18.07 4.28 -12.75
N VAL A 28 -16.90 4.43 -12.13
CA VAL A 28 -16.33 3.41 -11.26
C VAL A 28 -17.16 3.18 -10.00
N ARG A 29 -17.90 4.17 -9.52
CA ARG A 29 -18.81 3.99 -8.38
C ARG A 29 -20.21 3.52 -8.77
N LYS A 30 -20.55 3.48 -10.06
CA LYS A 30 -21.85 3.04 -10.58
C LYS A 30 -21.76 1.61 -11.12
N TYR A 31 -21.83 0.63 -10.21
CA TYR A 31 -21.98 -0.76 -10.60
C TYR A 31 -23.29 -1.35 -10.11
N GLU A 32 -23.79 -2.34 -10.86
CA GLU A 32 -24.88 -3.18 -10.39
C GLU A 32 -24.38 -4.01 -9.21
N LYS A 33 -25.07 -3.90 -8.07
CA LYS A 33 -24.75 -4.69 -6.88
C LYS A 33 -24.92 -6.17 -7.21
N LEU A 34 -23.90 -6.97 -6.92
CA LEU A 34 -23.99 -8.42 -7.06
C LEU A 34 -25.00 -8.95 -6.05
N ASP A 35 -25.74 -9.99 -6.43
CA ASP A 35 -26.56 -10.69 -5.45
C ASP A 35 -25.66 -11.28 -4.34
N PRO A 36 -26.18 -11.47 -3.11
CA PRO A 36 -25.35 -11.86 -1.97
C PRO A 36 -24.58 -13.17 -2.18
N VAL A 37 -25.19 -14.16 -2.87
CA VAL A 37 -24.55 -15.46 -3.10
C VAL A 37 -23.42 -15.33 -4.12
N GLU A 38 -23.66 -14.59 -5.21
CA GLU A 38 -22.62 -14.32 -6.21
C GLU A 38 -21.48 -13.49 -5.63
N PHE A 39 -21.78 -12.48 -4.80
CA PHE A 39 -20.78 -11.68 -4.11
C PHE A 39 -19.86 -12.56 -3.26
N ASP A 40 -20.42 -13.40 -2.38
CA ASP A 40 -19.63 -14.26 -1.50
C ASP A 40 -18.74 -15.22 -2.31
N ILE A 41 -19.29 -15.85 -3.36
CA ILE A 41 -18.52 -16.77 -4.21
C ILE A 41 -17.35 -16.04 -4.88
N LEU A 42 -17.59 -14.86 -5.44
CA LEU A 42 -16.57 -14.11 -6.16
C LEU A 42 -15.53 -13.49 -5.21
N ALA A 43 -15.95 -13.01 -4.03
CA ALA A 43 -15.05 -12.49 -3.00
C ALA A 43 -14.12 -13.59 -2.48
N HIS A 44 -14.64 -14.79 -2.19
CA HIS A 44 -13.81 -15.93 -1.79
C HIS A 44 -12.85 -16.40 -2.90
N ARG A 45 -13.28 -16.34 -4.16
CA ARG A 45 -12.39 -16.64 -5.30
C ARG A 45 -11.28 -15.61 -5.42
N LEU A 46 -11.59 -14.32 -5.33
CA LEU A 46 -10.57 -13.27 -5.36
C LEU A 46 -9.57 -13.44 -4.20
N TYR A 47 -10.08 -13.72 -2.99
CA TYR A 47 -9.26 -14.02 -1.83
C TYR A 47 -8.34 -15.24 -2.03
N SER A 48 -8.83 -16.28 -2.71
CA SER A 48 -8.02 -17.46 -3.02
C SER A 48 -6.89 -17.13 -4.02
N ILE A 49 -7.21 -16.32 -5.04
CA ILE A 49 -6.24 -15.90 -6.08
C ILE A 49 -5.09 -15.10 -5.47
N ILE A 50 -5.39 -14.12 -4.61
CA ILE A 50 -4.36 -13.29 -3.99
C ILE A 50 -3.49 -14.07 -3.00
N ASN A 51 -4.05 -15.09 -2.32
CA ASN A 51 -3.27 -15.98 -1.48
C ASN A 51 -2.37 -16.91 -2.31
N GLU A 52 -2.86 -17.45 -3.43
CA GLU A 52 -2.04 -18.21 -4.38
C GLU A 52 -0.86 -17.36 -4.90
N ALA A 53 -1.13 -16.11 -5.27
CA ALA A 53 -0.12 -15.18 -5.74
C ALA A 53 0.92 -14.85 -4.64
N ARG A 54 0.49 -14.59 -3.41
CA ARG A 54 1.40 -14.39 -2.26
C ARG A 54 2.25 -15.63 -2.00
N GLN A 55 1.67 -16.82 -2.07
CA GLN A 55 2.43 -18.08 -1.92
C GLN A 55 3.47 -18.25 -3.03
N ALA A 56 3.17 -17.85 -4.26
CA ALA A 56 4.15 -17.84 -5.34
C ALA A 56 5.32 -16.89 -5.03
N VAL A 57 5.06 -15.70 -4.50
CA VAL A 57 6.12 -14.77 -4.04
C VAL A 57 6.99 -15.44 -2.98
N MET A 58 6.39 -16.01 -1.93
CA MET A 58 7.13 -16.66 -0.84
C MET A 58 7.99 -17.84 -1.32
N ARG A 59 7.50 -18.61 -2.30
CA ARG A 59 8.22 -19.79 -2.83
C ARG A 59 9.33 -19.45 -3.82
N VAL A 60 9.26 -18.30 -4.47
CA VAL A 60 10.26 -17.85 -5.46
C VAL A 60 11.33 -16.96 -4.82
N SER A 61 10.97 -16.23 -3.77
CA SER A 61 11.95 -15.44 -3.03
C SER A 61 13.06 -16.33 -2.48
N GLY A 62 14.30 -15.85 -2.61
CA GLY A 62 15.48 -16.45 -1.97
C GLY A 62 15.76 -15.88 -0.58
N SER A 63 14.91 -14.99 -0.09
CA SER A 63 15.07 -14.32 1.19
C SER A 63 14.45 -15.14 2.32
N PRO A 64 15.15 -15.38 3.44
CA PRO A 64 14.53 -15.91 4.64
C PRO A 64 13.44 -14.98 5.21
N VAL A 65 13.59 -13.67 5.07
CA VAL A 65 12.61 -12.66 5.54
C VAL A 65 11.26 -12.89 4.85
N VAL A 66 11.28 -13.17 3.55
CA VAL A 66 10.06 -13.40 2.77
C VAL A 66 9.61 -14.87 2.81
N ALA A 67 10.53 -15.81 2.56
CA ALA A 67 10.21 -17.23 2.39
C ALA A 67 9.85 -17.92 3.71
N GLU A 68 10.49 -17.52 4.82
CA GLU A 68 10.27 -18.10 6.16
C GLU A 68 9.50 -17.13 7.06
N GLY A 69 9.90 -15.86 7.09
CA GLY A 69 9.24 -14.82 7.89
C GLY A 69 7.87 -14.42 7.36
N GLY A 70 7.58 -14.68 6.08
CA GLY A 70 6.29 -14.38 5.46
C GLY A 70 6.05 -12.89 5.21
N GLU A 71 7.11 -12.08 5.22
CA GLU A 71 7.13 -10.62 4.98
C GLU A 71 6.87 -10.28 3.50
N ALA A 72 5.68 -10.68 3.05
CA ALA A 72 5.15 -10.44 1.73
C ALA A 72 3.68 -10.04 1.81
N MET A 73 3.32 -9.11 0.95
CA MET A 73 1.94 -8.68 0.73
C MET A 73 1.61 -8.78 -0.76
N PHE A 74 0.36 -9.14 -1.03
CA PHE A 74 -0.23 -9.11 -2.36
C PHE A 74 -1.61 -8.47 -2.28
N ALA A 75 -1.92 -7.58 -3.21
CA ALA A 75 -3.17 -6.83 -3.20
C ALA A 75 -3.75 -6.69 -4.61
N VAL A 76 -5.08 -6.56 -4.65
CA VAL A 76 -5.86 -6.18 -5.83
C VAL A 76 -6.47 -4.82 -5.55
N TYR A 77 -6.27 -3.90 -6.47
CA TYR A 77 -6.80 -2.55 -6.40
C TYR A 77 -7.84 -2.32 -7.50
N ASP A 78 -8.80 -1.42 -7.25
CA ASP A 78 -9.67 -0.90 -8.30
C ASP A 78 -8.88 -0.02 -9.28
N ALA A 79 -9.53 0.47 -10.35
CA ALA A 79 -8.88 1.28 -11.37
C ALA A 79 -8.21 2.56 -10.84
N TYR A 80 -8.68 3.07 -9.71
CA TYR A 80 -8.20 4.28 -9.03
C TYR A 80 -7.12 4.00 -7.98
N GLY A 81 -6.71 2.74 -7.81
CA GLY A 81 -5.65 2.36 -6.89
C GLY A 81 -6.11 2.08 -5.46
N TRP A 82 -7.42 1.94 -5.24
CA TRP A 82 -7.98 1.61 -3.93
C TRP A 82 -7.92 0.12 -3.66
N THR A 83 -7.41 -0.26 -2.49
CA THR A 83 -7.26 -1.66 -2.12
C THR A 83 -8.64 -2.28 -1.95
N SER A 84 -8.95 -3.29 -2.76
CA SER A 84 -10.21 -4.05 -2.67
C SER A 84 -10.04 -5.33 -1.84
N SER A 85 -8.92 -6.03 -2.04
CA SER A 85 -8.63 -7.28 -1.36
C SER A 85 -7.12 -7.48 -1.22
N LEU A 86 -6.70 -8.16 -0.15
CA LEU A 86 -5.30 -8.40 0.13
C LEU A 86 -5.03 -9.75 0.81
N ALA A 87 -3.83 -10.26 0.56
CA ALA A 87 -3.19 -11.30 1.33
C ALA A 87 -1.88 -10.73 1.87
N CYS A 88 -1.67 -10.77 3.18
CA CYS A 88 -0.46 -10.21 3.78
C CYS A 88 0.10 -11.09 4.90
N GLY A 89 1.40 -10.96 5.16
CA GLY A 89 2.00 -11.36 6.42
C GLY A 89 1.84 -10.27 7.47
N LEU A 90 2.12 -9.02 7.07
CA LEU A 90 1.93 -7.84 7.90
C LEU A 90 0.87 -6.89 7.33
N LEU A 91 -0.05 -6.46 8.19
CA LEU A 91 -1.21 -5.61 7.84
C LEU A 91 -0.83 -4.14 7.55
N LEU A 92 0.40 -3.74 7.82
CA LEU A 92 0.82 -2.34 7.74
C LEU A 92 0.84 -1.76 6.31
N HIS A 93 1.04 -2.61 5.29
CA HIS A 93 1.17 -2.14 3.90
C HIS A 93 -0.16 -1.93 3.16
N VAL A 94 -1.30 -2.26 3.80
CA VAL A 94 -2.62 -2.23 3.16
C VAL A 94 -2.94 -0.85 2.64
N ILE A 95 -2.86 0.16 3.50
CA ILE A 95 -3.11 1.56 3.12
C ILE A 95 -1.85 2.22 2.58
N GLY A 96 -0.68 1.85 3.09
CA GLY A 96 0.58 2.50 2.71
C GLY A 96 0.87 2.42 1.21
N THR A 97 0.45 1.35 0.52
CA THR A 97 0.75 1.16 -0.91
C THR A 97 -0.19 1.92 -1.86
N GLU A 98 -1.31 2.46 -1.38
CA GLU A 98 -2.25 3.24 -2.20
C GLU A 98 -1.62 4.57 -2.68
N GLY A 99 -0.70 5.14 -1.89
CA GLY A 99 0.10 6.30 -2.29
C GLY A 99 0.94 6.07 -3.54
N PHE A 100 1.49 4.85 -3.73
CA PHE A 100 2.23 4.51 -4.95
C PHE A 100 1.32 4.44 -6.18
N MET A 101 0.13 3.85 -6.02
CA MET A 101 -0.86 3.76 -7.09
C MET A 101 -1.31 5.14 -7.56
N ARG A 102 -1.59 5.98 -6.58
CA ARG A 102 -1.95 7.38 -6.77
C ARG A 102 -0.88 8.11 -7.58
N GLU A 103 0.38 8.01 -7.15
CA GLU A 103 1.51 8.64 -7.83
C GLU A 103 1.65 8.14 -9.28
N ILE A 104 1.50 6.83 -9.54
CA ILE A 104 1.53 6.28 -10.90
C ILE A 104 0.47 6.96 -11.78
N LEU A 105 -0.76 7.04 -11.30
CA LEU A 105 -1.86 7.66 -12.05
C LEU A 105 -1.62 9.16 -12.28
N GLU A 106 -1.06 9.87 -11.30
CA GLU A 106 -0.73 11.30 -11.41
C GLU A 106 0.41 11.54 -12.42
N VAL A 107 1.53 10.84 -12.28
CA VAL A 107 2.79 11.21 -12.94
C VAL A 107 3.12 10.38 -14.18
N GLN A 108 2.56 9.18 -14.33
CA GLN A 108 2.89 8.27 -15.45
C GLN A 108 1.84 8.29 -16.57
N SER A 109 0.61 8.73 -16.31
CA SER A 109 -0.51 8.62 -17.27
C SER A 109 -0.29 9.40 -18.57
N GLU A 110 0.34 10.58 -18.53
CA GLU A 110 0.57 11.41 -19.73
C GLU A 110 1.83 10.97 -20.47
N PHE A 111 2.94 10.83 -19.75
CA PHE A 111 4.20 10.32 -20.28
C PHE A 111 4.98 9.64 -19.16
N PRO A 112 5.57 8.44 -19.37
CA PRO A 112 5.61 7.66 -20.61
C PRO A 112 4.30 6.93 -20.96
N GLY A 113 3.24 7.06 -20.16
CA GLY A 113 2.00 6.29 -20.27
C GLY A 113 2.03 5.02 -19.43
N ILE A 114 0.88 4.36 -19.30
CA ILE A 114 0.62 3.14 -18.55
C ILE A 114 0.06 2.12 -19.54
N PHE A 115 0.78 1.02 -19.76
CA PHE A 115 0.41 0.00 -20.74
C PHE A 115 0.26 -1.38 -20.11
N GLU A 116 -0.55 -2.23 -20.75
CA GLU A 116 -0.62 -3.64 -20.39
C GLU A 116 0.77 -4.31 -20.40
N GLY A 117 1.07 -5.04 -19.33
CA GLY A 117 2.36 -5.70 -19.15
C GLY A 117 3.47 -4.81 -18.59
N ASP A 118 3.18 -3.54 -18.29
CA ASP A 118 4.07 -2.71 -17.48
C ASP A 118 4.14 -3.23 -16.04
N VAL A 119 5.32 -3.17 -15.42
CA VAL A 119 5.49 -3.41 -13.98
C VAL A 119 6.26 -2.24 -13.40
N PHE A 120 5.63 -1.49 -12.52
CA PHE A 120 6.22 -0.35 -11.82
C PHE A 120 6.94 -0.80 -10.54
N MET A 121 7.95 -0.06 -10.10
CA MET A 121 8.66 -0.25 -8.83
C MET A 121 8.57 1.01 -7.98
N TYR A 122 8.31 0.83 -6.69
CA TYR A 122 8.30 1.88 -5.67
C TYR A 122 8.83 1.37 -4.33
N ASN A 123 9.50 2.25 -3.60
CA ASN A 123 9.85 2.05 -2.19
C ASN A 123 10.14 3.39 -1.48
N GLU A 124 9.54 4.49 -1.95
CA GLU A 124 9.79 5.84 -1.47
C GLU A 124 8.78 6.22 -0.35
N PRO A 125 9.17 6.22 0.94
CA PRO A 125 8.26 6.39 2.08
C PRO A 125 7.48 7.70 2.08
N SER A 126 8.00 8.74 1.41
CA SER A 126 7.31 10.03 1.30
C SER A 126 6.11 10.00 0.38
N ILE A 127 6.03 9.00 -0.50
CA ILE A 127 4.93 8.80 -1.45
C ILE A 127 3.97 7.72 -0.95
N GLY A 128 4.50 6.66 -0.36
CA GLY A 128 3.76 5.50 0.13
C GLY A 128 4.69 4.51 0.81
N GLY A 129 4.14 3.41 1.34
CA GLY A 129 4.92 2.45 2.11
C GLY A 129 5.36 3.01 3.48
N ILE A 130 6.44 2.47 4.02
CA ILE A 130 6.86 2.68 5.41
C ILE A 130 8.31 3.13 5.49
N HIS A 131 9.20 2.35 4.90
CA HIS A 131 10.64 2.57 4.86
C HIS A 131 11.20 1.96 3.57
N ALA A 132 12.44 2.30 3.23
CA ALA A 132 13.04 1.92 1.94
C ALA A 132 13.16 0.40 1.70
N CYS A 133 13.22 -0.43 2.75
CA CYS A 133 13.31 -1.89 2.60
C CYS A 133 12.04 -2.52 2.01
N ASP A 134 10.89 -1.85 2.13
CA ASP A 134 9.63 -2.36 1.60
C ASP A 134 9.52 -2.03 0.11
N GLN A 135 9.81 -3.03 -0.71
CA GLN A 135 9.85 -2.88 -2.16
C GLN A 135 8.51 -3.32 -2.74
N TRP A 136 7.77 -2.38 -3.31
CA TRP A 136 6.51 -2.63 -3.99
C TRP A 136 6.71 -2.74 -5.50
N SER A 137 5.93 -3.60 -6.13
CA SER A 137 5.82 -3.71 -7.57
C SER A 137 4.37 -3.91 -7.99
N GLY A 138 3.90 -3.18 -9.00
CA GLY A 138 2.52 -3.30 -9.46
C GLY A 138 2.36 -3.23 -10.97
N THR A 139 1.29 -3.87 -11.44
CA THR A 139 0.94 -3.97 -12.86
C THR A 139 -0.52 -3.57 -13.06
N PRO A 140 -0.83 -2.84 -14.14
CA PRO A 140 -2.22 -2.58 -14.51
C PRO A 140 -2.89 -3.85 -15.02
N ILE A 141 -4.21 -3.92 -14.86
CA ILE A 141 -5.07 -4.90 -15.50
C ILE A 141 -5.92 -4.17 -16.53
N PHE A 142 -5.72 -4.50 -17.81
CA PHE A 142 -6.54 -3.99 -18.90
C PHE A 142 -7.53 -5.06 -19.37
N HIS A 143 -8.69 -4.61 -19.85
CA HIS A 143 -9.63 -5.43 -20.60
C HIS A 143 -10.24 -4.59 -21.72
N GLU A 144 -10.07 -5.03 -22.97
CA GLU A 144 -10.59 -4.32 -24.15
C GLU A 144 -10.19 -2.83 -24.22
N GLY A 145 -8.97 -2.51 -23.81
CA GLY A 145 -8.45 -1.13 -23.81
C GLY A 145 -8.89 -0.27 -22.63
N GLU A 146 -9.65 -0.82 -21.67
CA GLU A 146 -10.03 -0.14 -20.44
C GLU A 146 -9.14 -0.60 -19.27
N LEU A 147 -8.67 0.34 -18.45
CA LEU A 147 -8.00 0.06 -17.18
C LEU A 147 -9.05 -0.28 -16.13
N ILE A 148 -9.11 -1.55 -15.71
CA ILE A 148 -10.17 -2.04 -14.82
C ILE A 148 -9.72 -2.18 -13.36
N GLY A 149 -8.41 -2.18 -13.12
CA GLY A 149 -7.82 -2.40 -11.81
C GLY A 149 -6.33 -2.65 -11.88
N TRP A 150 -5.75 -3.03 -10.74
CA TRP A 150 -4.33 -3.27 -10.62
C TRP A 150 -4.01 -4.41 -9.68
N LEU A 151 -2.79 -4.94 -9.82
CA LEU A 151 -2.19 -5.90 -8.90
C LEU A 151 -0.96 -5.27 -8.29
N GLY A 152 -0.73 -5.50 -7.00
CA GLY A 152 0.49 -5.09 -6.30
C GLY A 152 1.06 -6.23 -5.49
N SER A 153 2.37 -6.28 -5.45
CA SER A 153 3.15 -7.23 -4.67
C SER A 153 4.24 -6.46 -3.94
N LEU A 154 4.37 -6.71 -2.64
CA LEU A 154 5.38 -6.10 -1.80
C LEU A 154 6.15 -7.18 -1.05
N THR A 155 7.44 -6.98 -0.91
CA THR A 155 8.30 -7.79 -0.01
C THR A 155 9.21 -6.88 0.78
N HIS A 156 9.53 -7.30 2.00
CA HIS A 156 10.59 -6.68 2.77
C HIS A 156 11.96 -7.17 2.29
N THR A 157 12.69 -6.31 1.57
CA THR A 157 14.03 -6.58 1.07
C THR A 157 15.05 -6.02 2.06
N ALA A 158 15.65 -6.89 2.90
CA ALA A 158 16.61 -6.53 3.95
C ALA A 158 17.97 -5.96 3.45
N GLU A 159 18.03 -5.50 2.20
CA GLU A 159 19.13 -4.69 1.70
C GLU A 159 18.61 -3.64 0.72
N THR A 160 19.02 -2.39 0.94
CA THR A 160 18.72 -1.23 0.09
C THR A 160 19.99 -0.52 -0.36
N GLY A 161 21.17 -0.88 0.15
CA GLY A 161 22.39 -0.09 -0.07
C GLY A 161 22.49 1.12 0.84
N ALA A 162 21.78 1.11 1.97
CA ALA A 162 21.90 2.11 3.01
C ALA A 162 23.34 2.27 3.51
N ILE A 163 23.63 3.31 4.29
CA ILE A 163 24.97 3.56 4.84
C ILE A 163 25.48 2.42 5.73
N GLU A 164 24.58 1.60 6.27
CA GLU A 164 24.87 0.39 7.04
C GLU A 164 24.21 -0.85 6.40
N PRO A 165 24.76 -2.07 6.61
CA PRO A 165 24.10 -3.31 6.20
C PRO A 165 22.75 -3.51 6.90
N GLY A 166 21.80 -4.19 6.21
CA GLY A 166 20.48 -4.54 6.76
C GLY A 166 19.35 -3.61 6.35
N GLY A 167 19.62 -2.56 5.54
CA GLY A 167 18.62 -1.66 4.96
C GLY A 167 17.99 -0.64 5.93
N MET A 168 18.07 -0.88 7.24
CA MET A 168 17.55 -0.02 8.31
C MET A 168 18.68 0.55 9.18
N PRO A 169 19.47 1.51 8.69
CA PRO A 169 20.66 2.03 9.37
C PRO A 169 20.31 2.83 10.64
N PRO A 170 20.65 2.36 11.85
CA PRO A 170 20.35 3.08 13.08
C PRO A 170 21.02 4.47 13.16
N SER A 171 22.12 4.66 12.42
CA SER A 171 22.82 5.93 12.32
C SER A 171 22.35 6.86 11.18
N SER A 172 21.26 6.55 10.45
CA SER A 172 20.78 7.50 9.43
C SER A 172 20.35 8.83 10.05
N ARG A 173 20.60 9.89 9.29
CA ARG A 173 20.31 11.30 9.63
C ARG A 173 19.49 11.99 8.54
N SER A 174 19.32 11.30 7.44
CA SER A 174 18.55 11.71 6.29
C SER A 174 18.06 10.44 5.62
N LEU A 175 16.89 10.52 4.99
CA LEU A 175 16.39 9.48 4.10
C LEU A 175 17.40 9.10 3.00
N LEU A 176 18.30 10.03 2.63
CA LEU A 176 19.39 9.74 1.69
C LEU A 176 20.37 8.67 2.19
N HIS A 177 20.45 8.45 3.50
CA HIS A 177 21.30 7.42 4.10
C HIS A 177 20.67 6.01 4.02
N GLU A 178 19.39 5.90 3.67
CA GLU A 178 18.61 4.64 3.73
C GLU A 178 18.61 3.87 2.41
N GLY A 179 19.50 4.27 1.50
CA GLY A 179 19.87 3.50 0.32
C GLY A 179 19.04 3.83 -0.92
N TYR A 180 18.99 2.85 -1.81
CA TYR A 180 18.33 2.87 -3.10
C TYR A 180 16.82 3.07 -2.93
N ARG A 181 16.30 4.13 -3.53
CA ARG A 181 14.88 4.49 -3.54
C ARG A 181 14.41 4.76 -4.95
N VAL A 182 13.17 4.35 -5.22
CA VAL A 182 12.54 4.34 -6.53
C VAL A 182 11.19 5.02 -6.45
N GLN A 183 10.97 5.94 -7.38
CA GLN A 183 9.69 6.59 -7.64
C GLN A 183 9.26 6.27 -9.08
N GLY A 184 8.54 5.17 -9.27
CA GLY A 184 7.82 4.91 -10.52
C GLY A 184 8.64 4.43 -11.71
N LEU A 185 9.78 3.77 -11.48
CA LEU A 185 10.51 3.12 -12.58
C LEU A 185 9.74 1.90 -13.10
N LYS A 186 9.67 1.74 -14.42
CA LYS A 186 9.13 0.54 -15.07
C LYS A 186 10.18 -0.56 -15.10
N LEU A 187 10.07 -1.52 -14.19
CA LEU A 187 10.84 -2.77 -14.22
C LEU A 187 10.55 -3.59 -15.47
N MET A 188 9.29 -3.66 -15.86
CA MET A 188 8.91 -4.18 -17.16
C MET A 188 8.16 -3.11 -17.94
N GLU A 189 8.45 -3.03 -19.23
CA GLU A 189 7.76 -2.17 -20.17
C GLU A 189 7.11 -3.06 -21.23
N LYS A 190 5.77 -3.03 -21.30
CA LYS A 190 4.96 -3.82 -22.24
C LYS A 190 5.36 -5.31 -22.28
N GLY A 191 5.54 -5.91 -21.10
CA GLY A 191 5.90 -7.31 -20.94
C GLY A 191 7.39 -7.63 -21.11
N ARG A 192 8.25 -6.63 -21.36
CA ARG A 192 9.69 -6.82 -21.53
C ARG A 192 10.46 -6.24 -20.35
N LEU A 193 11.38 -7.03 -19.80
CA LEU A 193 12.25 -6.57 -18.71
C LEU A 193 13.10 -5.36 -19.17
N ASN A 194 12.97 -4.26 -18.44
CA ASN A 194 13.82 -3.10 -18.60
C ASN A 194 15.18 -3.38 -17.95
N LYS A 195 16.15 -3.81 -18.76
CA LYS A 195 17.50 -4.12 -18.28
C LYS A 195 18.21 -2.91 -17.67
N ALA A 196 17.90 -1.68 -18.10
CA ALA A 196 18.51 -0.49 -17.50
C ALA A 196 18.07 -0.31 -16.04
N VAL A 197 16.78 -0.49 -15.76
CA VAL A 197 16.24 -0.46 -14.40
C VAL A 197 16.82 -1.58 -13.56
N GLN A 198 16.83 -2.82 -14.06
CA GLN A 198 17.47 -3.93 -13.35
C GLN A 198 18.95 -3.65 -13.05
N ASN A 199 19.71 -3.16 -14.03
CA ASN A 199 21.14 -2.87 -13.86
C ASN A 199 21.40 -1.76 -12.84
N SER A 200 20.48 -0.80 -12.70
CA SER A 200 20.61 0.26 -11.68
C SER A 200 20.64 -0.29 -10.26
N VAL A 201 19.94 -1.40 -10.02
CA VAL A 201 19.87 -2.08 -8.71
C VAL A 201 21.12 -2.92 -8.44
N LEU A 202 21.68 -3.59 -9.46
CA LEU A 202 22.76 -4.57 -9.30
C LEU A 202 24.03 -4.04 -8.63
N ARG A 203 24.22 -2.72 -8.62
CA ARG A 203 25.36 -2.04 -7.98
C ARG A 203 24.94 -1.03 -6.92
N ALA A 204 23.65 -0.96 -6.62
CA ALA A 204 23.12 -0.07 -5.58
C ALA A 204 23.06 -0.76 -4.21
N THR A 205 23.20 -2.08 -4.12
CA THR A 205 23.06 -2.85 -2.88
C THR A 205 24.25 -3.79 -2.64
N ARG A 206 24.45 -4.21 -1.40
CA ARG A 206 25.51 -5.16 -0.99
C ARG A 206 25.20 -6.59 -1.44
N ASP A 207 23.92 -6.95 -1.53
CA ASP A 207 23.45 -8.26 -2.01
C ASP A 207 22.49 -8.12 -3.20
N PRO A 208 23.03 -7.91 -4.41
CA PRO A 208 22.22 -7.77 -5.61
C PRO A 208 21.55 -9.10 -6.02
N ALA A 209 22.07 -10.25 -5.59
CA ALA A 209 21.47 -11.55 -5.89
C ALA A 209 20.16 -11.70 -5.10
N TYR A 210 20.21 -11.42 -3.80
CA TYR A 210 19.05 -11.41 -2.91
C TYR A 210 17.97 -10.43 -3.39
N TYR A 211 18.35 -9.17 -3.66
CA TYR A 211 17.39 -8.17 -4.15
C TYR A 211 16.76 -8.61 -5.48
N THR A 212 17.55 -9.16 -6.41
CA THR A 212 17.04 -9.62 -7.70
C THR A 212 16.08 -10.81 -7.56
N LEU A 213 16.30 -11.70 -6.58
CA LEU A 213 15.37 -12.80 -6.31
C LEU A 213 14.05 -12.29 -5.76
N ASP A 214 14.05 -11.34 -4.82
CA ASP A 214 12.81 -10.71 -4.32
C ASP A 214 12.07 -9.95 -5.43
N MET A 215 12.81 -9.24 -6.28
CA MET A 215 12.25 -8.57 -7.46
C MET A 215 11.58 -9.55 -8.42
N ARG A 216 12.22 -10.69 -8.70
CA ARG A 216 11.64 -11.76 -9.52
C ARG A 216 10.44 -12.42 -8.85
N ALA A 217 10.49 -12.60 -7.53
CA ALA A 217 9.40 -13.18 -6.75
C ALA A 217 8.14 -12.33 -6.82
N ARG A 218 8.26 -11.01 -6.67
CA ARG A 218 7.14 -10.07 -6.88
C ARG A 218 6.55 -10.20 -8.27
N VAL A 219 7.37 -10.20 -9.32
CA VAL A 219 6.91 -10.40 -10.71
C VAL A 219 6.23 -11.76 -10.91
N ALA A 220 6.73 -12.83 -10.27
CA ALA A 220 6.10 -14.15 -10.33
C ALA A 220 4.69 -14.15 -9.74
N GLY A 221 4.51 -13.54 -8.56
CA GLY A 221 3.18 -13.36 -7.96
C GLY A 221 2.23 -12.54 -8.85
N LEU A 222 2.72 -11.43 -9.43
CA LEU A 222 1.94 -10.61 -10.36
C LEU A 222 1.48 -11.41 -11.57
N ASN A 223 2.35 -12.25 -12.15
CA ASN A 223 2.00 -13.11 -13.27
C ASN A 223 0.92 -14.14 -12.92
N VAL A 224 1.02 -14.80 -11.76
CA VAL A 224 0.03 -15.76 -11.27
C VAL A 224 -1.34 -15.09 -11.13
N ALA A 225 -1.40 -13.97 -10.40
CA ALA A 225 -2.66 -13.26 -10.21
C ALA A 225 -3.24 -12.74 -11.52
N ARG A 226 -2.41 -12.19 -12.44
CA ARG A 226 -2.88 -11.70 -13.74
C ARG A 226 -3.56 -12.79 -14.55
N GLU A 227 -2.99 -13.99 -14.60
CA GLU A 227 -3.59 -15.13 -15.30
C GLU A 227 -4.94 -15.52 -14.68
N ARG A 228 -5.00 -15.63 -13.34
CA ARG A 228 -6.21 -16.00 -12.62
C ARG A 228 -7.33 -14.96 -12.74
N ILE A 229 -6.98 -13.67 -12.70
CA ILE A 229 -7.92 -12.57 -12.90
C ILE A 229 -8.45 -12.57 -14.34
N ALA A 230 -7.60 -12.79 -15.34
CA ALA A 230 -8.03 -12.90 -16.73
C ALA A 230 -9.03 -14.07 -16.92
N GLN A 231 -8.78 -15.22 -16.28
CA GLN A 231 -9.72 -16.35 -16.26
C GLN A 231 -11.05 -15.99 -15.57
N LEU A 232 -11.00 -15.24 -14.48
CA LEU A 232 -12.18 -14.78 -13.76
C LEU A 232 -13.03 -13.81 -14.61
N ILE A 233 -12.39 -12.86 -15.30
CA ILE A 233 -13.03 -11.94 -16.24
C ILE A 233 -13.65 -12.70 -17.41
N SER A 234 -12.92 -13.65 -18.00
CA SER A 234 -13.43 -14.48 -19.11
C SER A 234 -14.69 -15.28 -18.71
N ARG A 235 -14.76 -15.74 -17.46
CA ARG A 235 -15.87 -16.58 -16.97
C ARG A 235 -17.09 -15.79 -16.50
N TYR A 236 -16.88 -14.66 -15.81
CA TYR A 236 -17.96 -13.90 -15.15
C TYR A 236 -18.26 -12.55 -15.81
N GLY A 237 -17.40 -12.09 -16.71
CA GLY A 237 -17.50 -10.80 -17.36
C GLY A 237 -16.92 -9.66 -16.52
N VAL A 238 -16.31 -8.70 -17.21
CA VAL A 238 -15.61 -7.54 -16.60
C VAL A 238 -16.50 -6.71 -15.68
N LYS A 239 -17.78 -6.54 -16.01
CA LYS A 239 -18.73 -5.75 -15.22
C LYS A 239 -18.89 -6.31 -13.80
N LYS A 240 -18.97 -7.63 -13.66
CA LYS A 240 -19.08 -8.29 -12.36
C LYS A 240 -17.81 -8.18 -11.55
N ILE A 241 -16.64 -8.25 -12.19
CA ILE A 241 -15.36 -8.10 -11.50
C ILE A 241 -15.21 -6.67 -10.97
N LYS A 242 -15.54 -5.66 -11.78
CA LYS A 242 -15.54 -4.26 -11.32
C LYS A 242 -16.51 -4.03 -10.17
N ALA A 243 -17.72 -4.58 -10.26
CA ALA A 243 -18.72 -4.55 -9.18
C ALA A 243 -18.20 -5.21 -7.89
N LEU A 244 -17.57 -6.39 -8.00
CA LEU A 244 -16.94 -7.09 -6.88
C LEU A 244 -15.90 -6.22 -6.18
N LEU A 245 -15.01 -5.59 -6.94
CA LEU A 245 -13.92 -4.80 -6.36
C LEU A 245 -14.46 -3.66 -5.48
N GLN A 246 -15.49 -2.97 -5.97
CA GLN A 246 -16.15 -1.89 -5.23
C GLN A 246 -16.96 -2.43 -4.04
N GLN A 247 -17.75 -3.49 -4.25
CA GLN A 247 -18.63 -4.06 -3.23
C GLN A 247 -17.85 -4.65 -2.05
N ASN A 248 -16.62 -5.15 -2.25
CA ASN A 248 -15.71 -5.54 -1.16
C ASN A 248 -15.43 -4.37 -0.22
N MET A 249 -15.08 -3.21 -0.78
CA MET A 249 -14.79 -2.01 -0.01
C MET A 249 -16.04 -1.46 0.68
N ASP A 250 -17.17 -1.38 -0.03
CA ASP A 250 -18.42 -0.86 0.53
C ASP A 250 -18.95 -1.75 1.67
N SER A 251 -18.85 -3.07 1.51
CA SER A 251 -19.22 -4.02 2.57
C SER A 251 -18.34 -3.87 3.81
N SER A 252 -17.04 -3.61 3.62
CA SER A 252 -16.10 -3.45 4.76
C SER A 252 -16.31 -2.12 5.47
N GLU A 253 -16.65 -1.05 4.74
CA GLU A 253 -17.06 0.22 5.33
C GLU A 253 -18.36 0.07 6.14
N GLU A 254 -19.37 -0.59 5.58
CA GLU A 254 -20.66 -0.82 6.27
C GLU A 254 -20.43 -1.56 7.59
N GLN A 255 -19.64 -2.62 7.57
CA GLN A 255 -19.29 -3.40 8.77
C GLN A 255 -18.49 -2.56 9.77
N ALA A 256 -17.53 -1.75 9.32
CA ALA A 256 -16.70 -0.92 10.20
C ALA A 256 -17.54 0.15 10.90
N ARG A 257 -18.42 0.82 10.14
CA ARG A 257 -19.39 1.79 10.69
C ARG A 257 -20.36 1.12 11.66
N ALA A 258 -20.88 -0.06 11.33
CA ALA A 258 -21.77 -0.82 12.23
C ALA A 258 -21.07 -1.19 13.54
N LYS A 259 -19.80 -1.63 13.47
CA LYS A 259 -18.98 -1.92 14.65
C LYS A 259 -18.79 -0.67 15.51
N LEU A 260 -18.48 0.48 14.91
CA LEU A 260 -18.37 1.74 15.64
C LEU A 260 -19.70 2.12 16.30
N LYS A 261 -20.85 2.02 15.61
CA LYS A 261 -22.18 2.30 16.19
C LYS A 261 -22.48 1.47 17.43
N SER A 262 -21.95 0.25 17.52
CA SER A 262 -22.16 -0.63 18.68
C SER A 262 -21.42 -0.17 19.94
N LEU A 263 -20.42 0.71 19.81
CA LEU A 263 -19.63 1.24 20.92
C LEU A 263 -20.26 2.52 21.48
N ALA A 264 -20.00 2.83 22.75
CA ALA A 264 -20.38 4.12 23.32
C ALA A 264 -19.53 5.25 22.74
N ASP A 265 -20.15 6.41 22.50
CA ASP A 265 -19.42 7.64 22.19
C ASP A 265 -18.51 8.02 23.36
N GLY A 266 -17.31 8.52 23.05
CA GLY A 266 -16.33 8.81 24.09
C GLY A 266 -14.98 9.28 23.56
N THR A 267 -14.14 9.74 24.49
CA THR A 267 -12.77 10.17 24.20
C THR A 267 -11.79 9.47 25.13
N TRP A 268 -10.79 8.83 24.54
CA TRP A 268 -9.70 8.15 25.25
C TRP A 268 -8.37 8.80 24.88
N ARG A 269 -7.45 8.84 25.85
CA ARG A 269 -6.13 9.46 25.68
C ARG A 269 -5.05 8.50 26.13
N ALA A 270 -4.00 8.37 25.34
CA ALA A 270 -2.81 7.59 25.65
C ALA A 270 -1.56 8.40 25.27
N ILE A 271 -0.51 8.26 26.08
CA ILE A 271 0.81 8.84 25.78
C ILE A 271 1.82 7.72 25.97
N ASN A 272 2.58 7.44 24.92
CA ASN A 272 3.70 6.52 24.95
C ASN A 272 5.00 7.30 24.78
N PHE A 273 6.04 6.88 25.48
CA PHE A 273 7.38 7.43 25.39
C PHE A 273 8.32 6.38 24.84
N GLY A 274 9.33 6.81 24.11
CA GLY A 274 10.45 5.97 23.72
C GLY A 274 11.72 6.80 23.62
N ASP A 275 12.84 6.12 23.48
CA ASP A 275 14.17 6.68 23.33
C ASP A 275 14.81 6.25 22.01
N TRP A 276 15.86 6.97 21.62
CA TRP A 276 16.79 6.55 20.57
C TRP A 276 18.13 7.21 20.83
N ASP A 277 19.10 6.43 21.31
CA ASP A 277 20.38 6.93 21.81
C ASP A 277 21.52 6.90 20.78
N ILE A 278 21.29 6.30 19.61
CA ILE A 278 22.29 6.13 18.54
C ILE A 278 22.43 7.40 17.65
N GLY A 279 21.82 8.53 18.06
CA GLY A 279 21.67 9.77 17.26
C GLY A 279 22.40 11.02 17.81
N PRO A 280 22.62 12.06 16.99
CA PRO A 280 22.99 13.39 17.48
C PRO A 280 21.77 13.95 18.18
N ASP A 281 21.84 14.18 19.50
CA ASP A 281 20.72 14.60 20.35
C ASP A 281 19.84 13.43 20.88
N PRO A 282 20.42 12.49 21.65
CA PRO A 282 19.67 11.41 22.27
C PRO A 282 18.66 11.98 23.27
N ARG A 283 17.38 11.77 23.00
CA ARG A 283 16.27 12.33 23.80
C ARG A 283 15.07 11.39 23.81
N PHE A 284 14.30 11.45 24.88
CA PHE A 284 12.98 10.83 24.89
C PHE A 284 12.06 11.56 23.91
N TRP A 285 11.33 10.79 23.13
CA TRP A 285 10.22 11.26 22.32
C TRP A 285 8.92 10.75 22.91
N LYS A 286 7.81 11.41 22.55
CA LYS A 286 6.47 11.01 22.97
C LYS A 286 5.54 10.95 21.77
N VAL A 287 4.70 9.93 21.73
CA VAL A 287 3.56 9.82 20.84
C VAL A 287 2.31 9.97 21.70
N ALA A 288 1.56 11.05 21.46
CA ALA A 288 0.31 11.33 22.16
C ALA A 288 -0.85 11.04 21.20
N LEU A 289 -1.83 10.26 21.65
CA LEU A 289 -3.04 9.96 20.89
C LEU A 289 -4.27 10.31 21.72
N THR A 290 -5.15 11.11 21.12
CA THR A 290 -6.54 11.29 21.56
C THR A 290 -7.45 10.60 20.55
N ALA A 291 -8.13 9.54 20.96
CA ALA A 291 -9.12 8.84 20.14
C ALA A 291 -10.53 9.31 20.55
N THR A 292 -11.28 9.91 19.63
CA THR A 292 -12.66 10.37 19.84
C THR A 292 -13.59 9.60 18.92
N LYS A 293 -14.51 8.84 19.51
CA LYS A 293 -15.56 8.11 18.78
C LYS A 293 -16.87 8.87 18.92
N GLU A 294 -17.50 9.17 17.79
CA GLU A 294 -18.82 9.79 17.72
C GLU A 294 -19.65 9.08 16.64
N LYS A 295 -20.84 8.59 17.00
CA LYS A 295 -21.74 7.85 16.11
C LYS A 295 -21.03 6.65 15.44
N ASP A 296 -20.64 6.81 14.18
CA ASP A 296 -20.01 5.80 13.34
C ASP A 296 -18.67 6.24 12.74
N GLU A 297 -18.03 7.22 13.38
CA GLU A 297 -16.72 7.72 13.03
C GLU A 297 -15.77 7.67 14.23
N LEU A 298 -14.48 7.45 13.94
CA LEU A 298 -13.40 7.46 14.93
C LEU A 298 -12.30 8.43 14.49
N THR A 299 -12.10 9.48 15.27
CA THR A 299 -11.01 10.45 15.06
C THR A 299 -9.81 10.06 15.92
N LEU A 300 -8.65 9.92 15.29
CA LEU A 300 -7.36 9.64 15.88
C LEU A 300 -6.49 10.90 15.77
N ASP A 301 -6.35 11.62 16.88
CA ASP A 301 -5.63 12.88 16.95
C ASP A 301 -4.28 12.71 17.66
N PHE A 302 -3.21 12.89 16.88
CA PHE A 302 -1.83 12.81 17.34
C PHE A 302 -1.25 14.16 17.78
N SER A 303 -2.10 15.19 17.92
CA SER A 303 -1.70 16.49 18.45
C SER A 303 -1.04 16.34 19.83
N GLY A 304 0.13 16.96 19.97
CA GLY A 304 0.98 16.83 21.16
C GLY A 304 2.07 15.76 21.05
N THR A 305 2.13 14.98 19.96
CA THR A 305 3.30 14.16 19.61
C THR A 305 4.55 15.02 19.44
N SER A 306 5.71 14.51 19.83
CA SER A 306 7.01 15.18 19.65
C SER A 306 7.28 15.57 18.19
N GLU A 307 8.11 16.59 17.99
CA GLU A 307 8.73 16.88 16.70
C GLU A 307 9.59 15.70 16.19
N ALA A 308 9.91 15.72 14.89
CA ALA A 308 10.80 14.75 14.26
C ALA A 308 12.10 14.51 15.05
N ASN A 309 12.55 13.26 15.08
CA ASN A 309 13.86 12.87 15.57
C ASN A 309 14.94 13.15 14.51
N LYS A 310 16.17 13.46 14.96
CA LYS A 310 17.35 13.60 14.09
C LYS A 310 17.95 12.26 13.67
N GLY A 311 17.56 11.17 14.32
CA GLY A 311 17.79 9.78 13.92
C GLY A 311 16.56 9.17 13.25
N PRO A 312 16.62 7.87 12.87
CA PRO A 312 15.63 7.24 11.99
C PRO A 312 14.28 6.91 12.60
N VAL A 313 14.08 7.14 13.89
CA VAL A 313 12.79 6.89 14.57
C VAL A 313 11.80 8.00 14.22
N ASN A 314 11.34 7.97 12.98
CA ASN A 314 10.34 8.85 12.42
C ASN A 314 9.41 8.04 11.53
N CYS A 315 8.20 8.56 11.34
CA CYS A 315 7.22 7.95 10.47
C CYS A 315 6.62 9.02 9.55
N MET A 316 6.57 8.70 8.26
CA MET A 316 5.83 9.49 7.28
C MET A 316 4.34 9.14 7.35
N ILE A 317 3.48 9.98 6.76
CA ILE A 317 2.02 9.87 6.94
C ILE A 317 1.44 8.50 6.56
N TRP A 318 1.97 7.87 5.51
CA TRP A 318 1.53 6.54 5.06
C TRP A 318 1.96 5.43 6.02
N GLY A 319 3.13 5.55 6.63
CA GLY A 319 3.55 4.68 7.73
C GLY A 319 2.64 4.82 8.94
N THR A 320 2.18 6.02 9.25
CA THR A 320 1.27 6.26 10.38
C THR A 320 -0.09 5.63 10.13
N TRP A 321 -0.61 5.77 8.91
CA TRP A 321 -1.80 5.02 8.48
C TRP A 321 -1.62 3.52 8.56
N GLY A 322 -0.48 2.99 8.11
CA GLY A 322 -0.16 1.56 8.21
C GLY A 322 -0.17 1.05 9.66
N ASN A 323 0.48 1.76 10.57
CA ASN A 323 0.51 1.42 11.99
C ASN A 323 -0.89 1.50 12.64
N ILE A 324 -1.68 2.53 12.32
CA ILE A 324 -3.09 2.63 12.75
C ILE A 324 -3.89 1.44 12.22
N PHE A 325 -3.70 1.08 10.95
CA PHE A 325 -4.41 -0.02 10.32
C PHE A 325 -4.14 -1.33 11.05
N VAL A 326 -2.88 -1.64 11.39
CA VAL A 326 -2.53 -2.83 12.17
C VAL A 326 -3.30 -2.87 13.49
N ALA A 327 -3.30 -1.77 14.25
CA ALA A 327 -3.96 -1.71 15.54
C ALA A 327 -5.50 -1.86 15.41
N ILE A 328 -6.10 -1.11 14.48
CA ILE A 328 -7.56 -1.10 14.29
C ILE A 328 -8.04 -2.43 13.70
N ALA A 329 -7.40 -2.95 12.65
CA ALA A 329 -7.76 -4.22 12.04
C ALA A 329 -7.62 -5.38 13.03
N SER A 330 -6.58 -5.39 13.86
CA SER A 330 -6.34 -6.50 14.80
C SER A 330 -7.18 -6.44 16.07
N GLN A 331 -7.52 -5.24 16.56
CA GLN A 331 -8.14 -5.07 17.89
C GLN A 331 -9.61 -4.64 17.83
N LEU A 332 -10.02 -3.93 16.79
CA LEU A 332 -11.37 -3.37 16.68
C LEU A 332 -12.18 -4.00 15.54
N PHE A 333 -11.54 -4.27 14.41
CA PHE A 333 -12.17 -4.73 13.17
C PHE A 333 -11.69 -6.12 12.72
N TRP A 334 -11.38 -7.02 13.67
CA TRP A 334 -10.77 -8.33 13.38
C TRP A 334 -11.63 -9.27 12.53
N GLU A 335 -12.95 -9.03 12.47
CA GLU A 335 -13.90 -9.82 11.66
C GLU A 335 -14.13 -9.21 10.27
N ILE A 336 -13.62 -8.01 10.02
CA ILE A 336 -13.89 -7.25 8.81
C ILE A 336 -12.73 -7.48 7.83
N PRO A 337 -13.01 -7.78 6.54
CA PRO A 337 -11.97 -7.87 5.54
C PRO A 337 -11.12 -6.58 5.48
N GLY A 338 -9.81 -6.71 5.62
CA GLY A 338 -8.90 -5.58 5.46
C GLY A 338 -8.91 -5.08 4.03
N ASN A 339 -9.25 -3.81 3.82
CA ASN A 339 -9.21 -3.10 2.53
C ASN A 339 -9.43 -1.59 2.77
N ALA A 340 -9.49 -0.80 1.70
CA ALA A 340 -9.69 0.66 1.78
C ALA A 340 -11.01 1.06 2.48
N GLY A 341 -12.05 0.22 2.38
CA GLY A 341 -13.35 0.47 3.01
C GLY A 341 -13.29 0.52 4.53
N MET A 342 -12.47 -0.35 5.13
CA MET A 342 -12.29 -0.45 6.58
C MET A 342 -11.86 0.86 7.24
N ILE A 343 -11.09 1.70 6.54
CA ILE A 343 -10.57 2.96 7.08
C ILE A 343 -11.42 4.19 6.76
N ARG A 344 -12.42 4.09 5.88
CA ARG A 344 -13.31 5.20 5.53
C ARG A 344 -14.02 5.86 6.73
N PRO A 345 -14.38 5.17 7.84
CA PRO A 345 -14.92 5.83 9.02
C PRO A 345 -13.85 6.42 9.96
N LEU A 346 -12.56 6.31 9.63
CA LEU A 346 -11.47 6.83 10.45
C LEU A 346 -11.03 8.22 9.97
N LYS A 347 -10.74 9.11 10.92
CA LYS A 347 -10.14 10.42 10.66
C LYS A 347 -8.79 10.49 11.35
N LEU A 348 -7.74 10.86 10.63
CA LEU A 348 -6.40 11.05 11.19
C LEU A 348 -6.07 12.54 11.26
N ILE A 349 -5.64 12.99 12.44
CA ILE A 349 -5.00 14.28 12.64
C ILE A 349 -3.57 14.00 13.07
N ALA A 350 -2.62 14.18 12.16
CA ALA A 350 -1.19 14.02 12.42
C ALA A 350 -0.48 15.34 12.04
N PRO A 351 -0.04 16.16 13.01
CA PRO A 351 0.60 17.44 12.72
C PRO A 351 1.86 17.25 11.86
N GLU A 352 1.98 18.03 10.78
CA GLU A 352 3.16 18.01 9.91
C GLU A 352 4.42 18.39 10.71
N GLY A 353 5.52 17.67 10.49
CA GLY A 353 6.77 17.83 11.23
C GLY A 353 6.80 17.13 12.59
N SER A 354 5.70 16.50 13.01
CA SER A 354 5.70 15.60 14.17
C SER A 354 6.35 14.26 13.82
N LEU A 355 6.77 13.50 14.84
CA LEU A 355 7.39 12.18 14.70
C LEU A 355 6.54 11.18 13.89
N VAL A 356 5.22 11.39 13.83
CA VAL A 356 4.26 10.55 13.07
C VAL A 356 3.80 11.18 11.75
N ASN A 357 4.40 12.28 11.33
CA ASN A 357 4.15 12.90 10.03
C ASN A 357 5.34 13.79 9.65
N VAL A 358 6.51 13.16 9.50
CA VAL A 358 7.73 13.88 9.11
C VAL A 358 7.75 14.21 7.63
N GLN A 359 8.52 15.24 7.28
CA GLN A 359 8.69 15.68 5.89
C GLN A 359 9.73 14.85 5.14
N PHE A 360 9.67 14.91 3.81
CA PHE A 360 10.67 14.36 2.90
C PHE A 360 12.10 14.76 3.34
N LEU A 361 13.03 13.81 3.19
CA LEU A 361 14.42 13.83 3.70
C LEU A 361 14.62 13.47 5.17
N SER A 362 13.57 13.43 6.00
CA SER A 362 13.68 12.87 7.35
C SER A 362 13.97 11.37 7.28
N PRO A 363 14.96 10.83 8.01
CA PRO A 363 15.23 9.40 8.03
C PRO A 363 14.05 8.65 8.68
N CYS A 364 13.58 7.56 8.08
CA CYS A 364 12.45 6.77 8.60
C CYS A 364 12.67 5.27 8.34
N VAL A 365 12.99 4.54 9.41
CA VAL A 365 13.19 3.08 9.37
C VAL A 365 12.11 2.33 10.12
#